data_AF-A0A7V9ED34-F1
#
_entry.id   AF-A0A7V9ED34-F1
#
_cell.length_a   1.000
_cell.length_b   1.000
_cell.length_c   1.000
_cell.angle_alpha   90.00
_cell.angle_beta   90.00
_cell.angle_gamma   90.00
#
_symmetry.space_group_name_H-M   'P 1'
#
loop_
_entity.id
_entity.type
_entity.pdbx_description
1 polymer ?
#
loop_
_entity_poly.entity_id
_entity_poly.type
_entity_poly.pdbx_seq_one_letter_code
_entity_poly.pdbx_strand_id
1 'polypeptide(L)'
;MWTDDRIDDLVPAPLLRALVARTLVRDPQAPIVRDAKGEPVFDPELRDTENIPLTESVDEYLEREVLPHVPDAVVPDPAGKIGYEIPFTRLFYKYTPPRPSEEIKAELRGLEGEIRRLLEEVLV
;
A
#
# COMPACT_ATOMS: atom_id res chain seq x y z
N MET A 1 -44.72 6.31 -7.64
CA MET A 1 -44.53 6.56 -9.08
C MET A 1 -43.25 7.38 -9.22
N TRP A 2 -42.10 6.72 -9.12
CA TRP A 2 -40.81 7.31 -9.47
C TRP A 2 -40.63 7.03 -10.96
N THR A 3 -40.52 8.07 -11.78
CA THR A 3 -40.39 7.89 -13.22
C THR A 3 -39.03 7.30 -13.53
N ASP A 4 -39.04 6.32 -14.42
CA ASP A 4 -37.92 5.65 -15.07
C ASP A 4 -37.22 6.63 -16.05
N ASP A 5 -36.92 7.84 -15.58
CA ASP A 5 -36.06 8.78 -16.28
C ASP A 5 -34.65 8.48 -15.79
N ARG A 6 -33.93 7.67 -16.57
CA ARG A 6 -32.57 7.24 -16.21
C ARG A 6 -31.70 8.47 -15.96
N ILE A 7 -31.28 8.64 -14.70
CA ILE A 7 -30.36 9.70 -14.26
C ILE A 7 -29.10 9.75 -15.14
N ASP A 8 -28.74 8.59 -15.71
CA ASP A 8 -27.63 8.38 -16.65
C ASP A 8 -27.71 9.28 -17.90
N ASP A 9 -28.91 9.69 -18.32
CA ASP A 9 -29.13 10.54 -19.51
C ASP A 9 -29.05 12.05 -19.18
N LEU A 10 -29.08 12.42 -17.89
CA LEU A 10 -29.11 13.83 -17.43
C LEU A 10 -27.76 14.35 -16.92
N VAL A 11 -26.84 13.46 -16.56
CA VAL A 11 -25.55 13.83 -15.93
C VAL A 11 -24.39 13.16 -16.68
N PRO A 12 -23.38 13.92 -17.16
CA PRO A 12 -22.20 13.34 -17.78
C PRO A 12 -21.51 12.34 -16.84
N ALA A 13 -21.13 11.17 -17.36
CA ALA A 13 -20.52 10.10 -16.57
C ALA A 13 -19.34 10.53 -15.67
N PRO A 14 -18.44 11.45 -16.09
CA PRO A 14 -17.38 11.94 -15.20
C PRO A 14 -17.91 12.70 -13.97
N LEU A 15 -18.95 13.50 -14.16
CA LEU A 15 -19.57 14.28 -13.08
C LEU A 15 -20.31 13.34 -12.10
N LEU A 16 -21.04 12.36 -12.62
CA LEU A 16 -21.70 11.36 -11.79
C LEU A 16 -20.69 10.58 -10.94
N ARG A 17 -19.57 10.11 -11.53
CA ARG A 17 -18.49 9.44 -10.78
C ARG A 17 -17.89 10.34 -9.70
N ALA A 18 -17.66 11.62 -10.01
CA ALA A 18 -17.09 12.58 -9.06
C ALA A 18 -18.05 12.87 -7.89
N LEU A 19 -19.36 12.92 -8.14
CA LEU A 19 -20.37 13.05 -7.08
C LEU A 19 -20.39 11.80 -6.21
N VAL A 20 -20.56 10.61 -6.82
CA VAL A 20 -20.56 9.32 -6.12
C VAL A 20 -19.35 9.17 -5.21
N ALA A 21 -18.15 9.44 -5.72
CA ALA A 21 -16.91 9.32 -4.97
C ALA A 21 -16.78 10.30 -3.77
N ARG A 22 -17.55 11.39 -3.74
CA ARG A 22 -17.45 12.43 -2.70
C ARG A 22 -18.64 12.49 -1.76
N THR A 23 -19.80 11.99 -2.18
CA THR A 23 -21.06 12.12 -1.42
C THR A 23 -21.62 10.80 -0.93
N LEU A 24 -21.18 9.67 -1.47
CA LEU A 24 -21.66 8.35 -1.07
C LEU A 24 -20.60 7.59 -0.27
N VAL A 25 -21.08 6.66 0.57
CA VAL A 25 -20.26 5.74 1.35
C VAL A 25 -20.58 4.32 0.90
N ARG A 26 -19.57 3.45 0.85
CA ARG A 26 -19.72 2.03 0.54
C ARG A 26 -20.39 1.32 1.72
N ASP A 27 -21.37 0.48 1.42
CA ASP A 27 -22.03 -0.37 2.41
C ASP A 27 -21.60 -1.84 2.20
N PRO A 28 -20.83 -2.44 3.13
CA PRO A 28 -20.40 -3.83 3.03
C PRO A 28 -21.54 -4.86 3.06
N GLN A 29 -22.74 -4.48 3.50
CA GLN A 29 -23.91 -5.36 3.56
C GLN A 29 -24.86 -5.15 2.36
N ALA A 30 -24.48 -4.28 1.42
CA ALA A 30 -25.29 -4.04 0.23
C ALA A 30 -25.37 -5.29 -0.67
N PRO A 31 -26.50 -5.50 -1.36
CA PRO A 31 -26.59 -6.52 -2.40
C PRO A 31 -25.53 -6.33 -3.49
N ILE A 32 -25.05 -7.43 -4.05
CA ILE A 32 -24.08 -7.41 -5.16
C ILE A 32 -24.66 -6.64 -6.34
N VAL A 33 -23.97 -5.56 -6.73
CA VAL A 33 -24.27 -4.78 -7.93
C VAL A 33 -23.67 -5.49 -9.13
N ARG A 34 -24.45 -5.61 -10.22
CA ARG A 34 -24.01 -6.20 -11.48
C ARG A 34 -23.90 -5.15 -12.57
N ASP A 35 -22.96 -5.32 -13.47
CA ASP A 35 -22.80 -4.46 -14.64
C ASP A 35 -23.83 -4.80 -15.74
N ALA A 36 -23.76 -4.11 -16.88
CA ALA A 36 -24.65 -4.34 -18.02
C ALA A 36 -24.51 -5.75 -18.65
N LYS A 37 -23.42 -6.47 -18.38
CA LYS A 37 -23.18 -7.83 -18.83
C LYS A 37 -23.66 -8.87 -17.81
N GLY A 38 -24.09 -8.43 -16.63
CA GLY A 38 -24.51 -9.28 -15.53
C GLY A 38 -23.36 -9.71 -14.61
N GLU A 39 -22.15 -9.21 -14.81
CA GLU A 39 -20.99 -9.55 -13.98
C GLU A 39 -20.96 -8.71 -12.70
N PRO A 40 -20.53 -9.27 -11.55
CA PRO A 40 -20.42 -8.53 -10.30
C PRO A 40 -19.41 -7.37 -10.45
N VAL A 41 -19.78 -6.21 -9.93
CA VAL A 41 -18.90 -5.04 -9.88
C VAL A 41 -18.07 -5.10 -8.60
N PHE A 42 -16.77 -5.33 -8.74
CA PHE A 42 -15.83 -5.36 -7.62
C PHE A 42 -15.49 -3.94 -7.13
N ASP A 43 -15.36 -3.79 -5.81
CA ASP A 43 -14.93 -2.53 -5.21
C ASP A 43 -13.43 -2.30 -5.47
N PRO A 44 -13.04 -1.21 -6.17
CA PRO A 44 -11.63 -0.90 -6.39
C PRO A 44 -10.82 -0.69 -5.11
N GLU A 45 -11.47 -0.32 -4.00
CA GLU A 45 -10.80 -0.10 -2.70
C GLU A 45 -10.44 -1.42 -1.99
N LEU A 46 -11.05 -2.53 -2.37
CA LEU A 46 -10.79 -3.86 -1.82
C LEU A 46 -9.84 -4.70 -2.68
N ARG A 47 -9.16 -4.08 -3.66
CA ARG A 47 -8.17 -4.77 -4.50
C ARG A 47 -6.90 -5.05 -3.69
N ASP A 48 -6.49 -6.30 -3.68
CA ASP A 48 -5.24 -6.73 -3.04
C ASP A 48 -4.32 -7.49 -4.02
N THR A 49 -3.09 -7.78 -3.59
CA THR A 49 -2.10 -8.54 -4.34
C THR A 49 -1.37 -9.51 -3.44
N GLU A 50 -1.38 -10.78 -3.82
CA GLU A 50 -0.63 -11.84 -3.16
C GLU A 50 0.67 -12.16 -3.88
N ASN A 51 1.74 -12.39 -3.10
CA ASN A 51 3.02 -12.87 -3.62
C ASN A 51 3.11 -14.40 -3.47
N ILE A 52 2.86 -15.10 -4.57
CA ILE A 52 2.83 -16.57 -4.59
C ILE A 52 4.20 -17.11 -5.03
N PRO A 53 4.78 -18.09 -4.31
CA PRO A 53 6.01 -18.75 -4.73
C PRO A 53 5.90 -19.33 -6.15
N LEU A 54 6.91 -19.10 -7.00
CA LEU A 54 6.92 -19.60 -8.38
C LEU A 54 6.83 -21.14 -8.51
N THR A 55 7.11 -21.86 -7.45
CA THR A 55 7.06 -23.33 -7.39
C THR A 55 5.68 -23.87 -7.04
N GLU A 56 4.71 -23.01 -6.76
CA GLU A 56 3.39 -23.37 -6.25
C GLU A 56 2.28 -23.03 -7.26
N SER A 57 1.19 -23.80 -7.25
CA SER A 57 -0.01 -23.48 -8.03
C SER A 57 -0.76 -22.30 -7.40
N VAL A 58 -1.17 -21.34 -8.23
CA VAL A 58 -1.97 -20.20 -7.79
C VAL A 58 -3.29 -20.66 -7.17
N ASP A 59 -3.96 -21.63 -7.78
CA ASP A 59 -5.26 -22.12 -7.29
C ASP A 59 -5.12 -22.79 -5.91
N GLU A 60 -4.11 -23.62 -5.72
CA GLU A 60 -3.85 -24.30 -4.44
C GLU A 60 -3.49 -23.31 -3.32
N TYR A 61 -2.76 -22.24 -3.67
CA TYR A 61 -2.44 -21.17 -2.73
C TYR A 61 -3.70 -20.39 -2.33
N LEU A 62 -4.54 -20.01 -3.30
CA LEU A 62 -5.78 -19.29 -3.05
C LEU A 62 -6.74 -20.09 -2.16
N GLU A 63 -6.91 -21.38 -2.43
CA GLU A 63 -7.76 -22.27 -1.62
C GLU A 63 -7.29 -22.38 -0.16
N ARG A 64 -5.98 -22.37 0.06
CA ARG A 64 -5.40 -22.55 1.40
C ARG A 64 -5.30 -21.25 2.18
N GLU A 65 -4.88 -20.17 1.55
CA GLU A 65 -4.49 -18.93 2.24
C GLU A 65 -5.51 -17.78 2.04
N VAL A 66 -6.23 -17.72 0.91
CA VAL A 66 -7.11 -16.56 0.61
C VAL A 66 -8.58 -16.87 0.90
N LEU A 67 -9.13 -17.89 0.26
CA LEU A 67 -10.57 -18.21 0.33
C LEU A 67 -11.10 -18.50 1.75
N PRO A 68 -10.32 -19.05 2.70
CA PRO A 68 -10.78 -19.19 4.09
C PRO A 68 -11.02 -17.85 4.81
N HIS A 69 -10.36 -16.79 4.36
CA HIS A 69 -10.45 -15.45 4.95
C HIS A 69 -11.33 -14.50 4.15
N VAL A 70 -11.32 -14.62 2.81
CA VAL A 70 -12.09 -13.81 1.87
C VAL A 70 -12.81 -14.74 0.88
N PRO A 71 -13.99 -15.29 1.25
CA PRO A 71 -14.67 -16.30 0.46
C PRO A 71 -15.17 -15.82 -0.90
N ASP A 72 -15.33 -14.52 -1.09
CA ASP A 72 -15.79 -13.85 -2.30
C ASP A 72 -14.63 -13.27 -3.15
N ALA A 73 -13.38 -13.56 -2.79
CA ALA A 73 -12.22 -13.18 -3.58
C ALA A 73 -12.22 -13.87 -4.95
N VAL A 74 -11.92 -13.09 -5.99
CA VAL A 74 -11.81 -13.56 -7.36
C VAL A 74 -10.54 -13.00 -7.98
N VAL A 75 -9.77 -13.85 -8.66
CA VAL A 75 -8.59 -13.44 -9.41
C VAL A 75 -8.94 -13.36 -10.89
N PRO A 76 -8.97 -12.16 -11.50
CA PRO A 76 -9.36 -12.00 -12.90
C PRO A 76 -8.30 -12.50 -13.89
N ASP A 77 -7.03 -12.55 -13.46
CA ASP A 77 -5.90 -13.05 -14.25
C ASP A 77 -5.00 -13.92 -13.37
N PRO A 78 -5.20 -15.25 -13.35
CA PRO A 78 -4.43 -16.14 -12.49
C PRO A 78 -2.97 -16.30 -12.92
N ALA A 79 -2.59 -15.87 -14.14
CA ALA A 79 -1.19 -15.90 -14.56
C ALA A 79 -0.34 -14.83 -13.84
N GLY A 80 -0.99 -13.73 -13.40
CA GLY A 80 -0.36 -12.67 -12.65
C GLY A 80 0.89 -12.08 -13.33
N LYS A 81 1.83 -11.60 -12.51
CA LYS A 81 3.14 -11.12 -12.97
C LYS A 81 4.23 -11.99 -12.37
N ILE A 82 5.03 -12.61 -13.23
CA ILE A 82 6.20 -13.38 -12.81
C ILE A 82 7.37 -12.42 -12.55
N GLY A 83 7.95 -12.50 -11.36
CA GLY A 83 9.10 -11.70 -10.95
C GLY A 83 9.99 -12.46 -9.96
N TYR A 84 11.22 -11.99 -9.81
CA TYR A 84 12.16 -12.48 -8.82
C TYR A 84 12.48 -11.36 -7.82
N GLU A 85 12.39 -11.66 -6.53
CA GLU A 85 12.78 -10.74 -5.48
C GLU A 85 14.19 -11.07 -4.98
N ILE A 86 15.03 -10.05 -4.85
CA ILE A 86 16.29 -10.14 -4.13
C ILE A 86 16.10 -9.37 -2.82
N PRO A 87 15.91 -10.05 -1.67
CA PRO A 87 15.69 -9.36 -0.40
C PRO A 87 17.01 -8.75 0.09
N PHE A 88 17.27 -7.52 -0.32
CA PHE A 88 18.56 -6.87 -0.11
C PHE A 88 18.93 -6.76 1.37
N THR A 89 17.96 -6.42 2.22
CA THR A 89 18.11 -6.31 3.67
C THR A 89 18.42 -7.66 4.34
N ARG A 90 18.06 -8.79 3.73
CA ARG A 90 18.37 -10.12 4.26
C ARG A 90 19.69 -10.66 3.72
N LEU A 91 19.97 -10.43 2.44
CA LEU A 91 21.14 -11.00 1.76
C LEU A 91 22.41 -10.17 1.90
N PHE A 92 22.29 -8.84 1.95
CA PHE A 92 23.43 -7.93 1.92
C PHE A 92 23.58 -7.08 3.17
N TYR A 93 22.71 -7.25 4.17
CA TYR A 93 22.86 -6.52 5.43
C TYR A 93 24.12 -6.97 6.15
N LYS A 94 25.05 -6.02 6.29
CA LYS A 94 26.21 -6.15 7.16
C LYS A 94 25.92 -5.34 8.40
N TYR A 95 25.77 -6.04 9.53
CA TYR A 95 25.65 -5.38 10.82
C TYR A 95 26.86 -4.47 11.03
N THR A 96 26.57 -3.19 11.23
CA THR A 96 27.58 -2.19 11.59
C THR A 96 27.34 -1.83 13.05
N PRO A 97 28.22 -2.25 13.98
CA PRO A 97 28.06 -1.87 15.36
C PRO A 97 28.11 -0.34 15.51
N PRO A 98 27.34 0.25 16.43
CA PRO A 98 27.46 1.66 16.75
C PRO A 98 28.88 2.02 17.19
N ARG A 99 29.31 3.26 16.90
CA ARG A 99 30.60 3.78 17.37
C ARG A 99 30.66 3.74 18.91
N PRO A 100 31.81 3.40 19.53
CA PRO A 100 31.94 3.38 20.98
C PRO A 100 31.61 4.73 21.61
N SER A 101 30.92 4.72 22.75
CA SER A 101 30.53 5.97 23.43
C SER A 101 31.74 6.82 23.84
N GLU A 102 32.88 6.22 24.13
CA GLU A 102 34.10 6.95 24.52
C GLU A 102 34.70 7.75 23.36
N GLU A 103 34.61 7.24 22.12
CA GLU A 103 35.00 7.97 20.91
C GLU A 103 34.12 9.20 20.73
N ILE A 104 32.79 9.02 20.82
CA ILE A 104 31.82 10.10 20.73
C ILE A 104 32.08 11.17 21.80
N LYS A 105 32.35 10.77 23.05
CA LYS A 105 32.67 11.71 24.14
C LYS A 105 33.97 12.48 23.89
N ALA A 106 34.98 11.83 23.31
CA ALA A 106 36.25 12.48 22.99
C ALA A 106 36.06 13.52 21.87
N GLU A 107 35.33 13.17 20.80
CA GLU A 107 34.96 14.10 19.72
C GLU A 107 34.18 15.30 20.27
N LEU A 108 33.17 15.07 21.12
CA LEU A 108 32.37 16.13 21.73
C LEU A 108 33.23 17.11 22.55
N ARG A 109 34.14 16.61 23.39
CA ARG A 109 35.06 17.47 24.16
C ARG A 109 36.00 18.28 23.27
N GLY A 110 36.46 17.69 22.16
CA GLY A 110 37.27 18.39 21.17
C GLY A 110 36.52 19.56 20.54
N LEU A 111 35.28 19.29 20.09
CA LEU A 111 34.39 20.31 19.52
C LEU A 111 34.04 21.40 20.53
N GLU A 112 33.77 21.05 21.79
CA GLU A 112 33.55 22.03 22.87
C GLU A 112 34.75 22.96 23.07
N GLY A 113 35.97 22.43 23.02
CA GLY A 113 37.19 23.23 23.11
C GLY A 113 37.36 24.18 21.92
N GLU A 114 37.10 23.70 20.71
CA GLU A 114 37.16 24.52 19.50
C GLU A 114 36.14 25.67 19.53
N ILE A 115 34.90 25.39 19.94
CA ILE A 115 33.84 26.39 20.11
C ILE A 115 34.26 27.46 21.12
N ARG A 116 34.84 27.06 22.26
CA ARG A 116 35.32 28.02 23.28
C ARG A 116 36.37 28.97 22.71
N ARG A 117 37.37 28.44 22.01
CA ARG A 117 38.42 29.25 21.37
C ARG A 117 37.82 30.25 20.36
N LEU A 118 36.91 29.80 19.50
CA LEU A 118 36.28 30.68 18.51
C LEU A 118 35.44 31.79 19.16
N LEU A 119 34.76 31.49 20.27
CA LEU A 119 34.02 32.50 21.02
C LEU A 119 34.93 33.52 21.70
N GLU A 120 36.08 33.09 22.21
CA GLU A 120 37.11 33.97 22.77
C GLU A 120 37.68 34.93 21.72
N GLU A 121 37.86 34.50 20.48
CA GLU A 121 38.33 35.35 19.38
C GLU A 121 37.32 36.44 18.95
N VAL A 122 36.02 36.26 19.21
CA VAL A 122 34.95 37.22 18.85
C VAL A 122 34.58 38.15 20.00
N LEU A 123 34.80 37.72 21.25
CA LEU A 123 34.47 38.49 22.46
C LEU A 123 35.61 39.41 22.94
N VAL A 124 36.70 39.49 22.18
CA VAL A 124 37.82 40.44 22.35
C VAL A 124 37.75 41.48 21.23
#